data_AF-A0A6C0GK39-F1
#
_entry.id   AF-A0A6C0GK39-F1
#
_cell.length_a   1.000
_cell.length_b   1.000
_cell.length_c   1.000
_cell.angle_alpha   90.00
_cell.angle_beta   90.00
_cell.angle_gamma   90.00
#
_symmetry.space_group_name_H-M   'P 1'
#
loop_
_entity.id
_entity.type
_entity.pdbx_description
1 polymer ?
#
loop_
_entity_poly.entity_id
_entity_poly.type
_entity_poly.pdbx_seq_one_letter_code
_entity_poly.pdbx_strand_id
1 'polypeptide(L)'
;MKVGIAADHGGFDVKQKLVASLQAEGYSVTDFGAHQYDKNDDYPDLILPLAQAVSNGQVDRGIAVCGSGVGASIVANKVPGVRSALITETYSARQGVEHDDMNIMCIGGRVIGEMLVQELVKAFLQAAYTGEERHQRRLSKVIALEKKQTNNPMTSNPLVKVHSFGQSIWMDFIRRGILANGELKDMIDSYGLKGITSNPAIFEEAINRSTDYQQAIQELVRAGKSTDEIYQTLAVEDIQNAADLFRPIYDQTNAMDGYVSLEVSPYLAKDTDGTIAEAKLLWKAVNRPNVMIKVPGTLEGLPAIQYLISEGINVNVTLLFGLERYRAVTNAYITGLENRLRSGKPIDKISSVASFFLSRIDVMIDPQLEKIAASGGENAAKAKSLLGKIAIANAKMSYQIYKEVFNEPRFKTLADRGAQVQRLLWASTGTKNPAYSDVMYIETLIGPDTVNTVPLETLKAYQDHGQPASRLEEGLTESRKMLSDLDSLGINLDEITHNLEVEGVDKFNKPFAKLMEALENKRKEALSTVK
;
A
#
# COMPACT_ATOMS: atom_id res chain seq x y z
N MET A 1 26.83 -14.17 -35.54
CA MET A 1 25.62 -13.51 -35.02
C MET A 1 24.62 -14.59 -34.63
N LYS A 2 24.02 -14.48 -33.45
CA LYS A 2 22.91 -15.31 -32.96
C LYS A 2 21.59 -14.68 -33.40
N VAL A 3 20.77 -15.42 -34.12
CA VAL A 3 19.49 -14.94 -34.67
C VAL A 3 18.35 -15.70 -34.02
N GLY A 4 17.44 -14.99 -33.38
CA GLY A 4 16.16 -15.56 -32.95
C GLY A 4 15.13 -15.44 -34.06
N ILE A 5 14.28 -16.44 -34.25
CA ILE A 5 13.18 -16.38 -35.21
C ILE A 5 11.90 -16.96 -34.60
N ALA A 6 10.75 -16.35 -34.89
CA ALA A 6 9.44 -16.82 -34.42
C ALA A 6 8.34 -16.54 -35.43
N ALA A 7 7.35 -17.44 -35.50
CA ALA A 7 6.15 -17.27 -36.29
C ALA A 7 4.99 -18.11 -35.76
N ASP A 8 3.79 -17.56 -35.93
CA ASP A 8 2.50 -18.26 -35.82
C ASP A 8 2.17 -19.01 -37.13
N HIS A 9 1.00 -19.62 -37.21
CA HIS A 9 0.47 -20.26 -38.42
C HIS A 9 0.45 -19.35 -39.64
N GLY A 10 0.35 -18.02 -39.44
CA GLY A 10 0.37 -17.02 -40.50
C GLY A 10 1.74 -16.84 -41.15
N GLY A 11 2.83 -17.20 -40.46
CA GLY A 11 4.21 -17.11 -40.95
C GLY A 11 4.97 -18.43 -40.96
N PHE A 12 4.35 -19.55 -40.57
CA PHE A 12 5.00 -20.84 -40.33
C PHE A 12 5.88 -21.31 -41.51
N ASP A 13 5.34 -21.37 -42.72
CA ASP A 13 6.07 -21.86 -43.90
C ASP A 13 7.27 -20.95 -44.25
N VAL A 14 7.08 -19.64 -44.17
CA VAL A 14 8.15 -18.65 -44.40
C VAL A 14 9.26 -18.82 -43.38
N LYS A 15 8.90 -19.01 -42.10
CA LYS A 15 9.86 -19.26 -41.02
C LYS A 15 10.70 -20.51 -41.27
N GLN A 16 10.07 -21.63 -41.61
CA GLN A 16 10.79 -22.91 -41.82
C GLN A 16 11.86 -22.76 -42.90
N LYS A 17 11.52 -22.09 -44.01
CA LYS A 17 12.48 -21.81 -45.09
C LYS A 17 13.60 -20.87 -44.65
N LEU A 18 13.28 -19.82 -43.89
CA LEU A 18 14.26 -18.88 -43.35
C LEU A 18 15.23 -19.56 -42.38
N VAL A 19 14.75 -20.43 -41.48
CA VAL A 19 15.61 -21.21 -40.56
C VAL A 19 16.65 -21.99 -41.37
N ALA A 20 16.21 -22.73 -42.38
CA ALA A 20 17.10 -23.51 -43.23
C ALA A 20 18.11 -22.64 -43.99
N SER A 21 17.68 -21.54 -44.59
CA SER A 21 18.55 -20.61 -45.33
C SER A 21 19.59 -19.97 -44.41
N LEU A 22 19.17 -19.45 -43.25
CA LEU A 22 20.06 -18.78 -42.30
C LEU A 22 21.11 -19.73 -41.72
N GLN A 23 20.72 -20.98 -41.43
CA GLN A 23 21.66 -22.00 -40.99
C GLN A 23 22.69 -22.34 -42.09
N ALA A 24 22.25 -22.45 -43.35
CA ALA A 24 23.14 -22.68 -44.48
C ALA A 24 24.11 -21.51 -44.72
N GLU A 25 23.69 -20.28 -44.41
CA GLU A 25 24.51 -19.07 -44.44
C GLU A 25 25.43 -18.91 -43.20
N GLY A 26 25.38 -19.84 -42.24
CA GLY A 26 26.28 -19.90 -41.08
C GLY A 26 25.81 -19.10 -39.86
N TYR A 27 24.56 -18.65 -39.80
CA TYR A 27 24.00 -18.03 -38.60
C TYR A 27 23.67 -19.08 -37.52
N SER A 28 23.85 -18.72 -36.25
CA SER A 28 23.37 -19.53 -35.12
C SER A 28 21.91 -19.18 -34.86
N VAL A 29 20.99 -20.06 -35.26
CA VAL A 29 19.54 -19.78 -35.25
C VAL A 29 18.85 -20.47 -34.08
N THR A 30 18.09 -19.71 -33.29
CA THR A 30 17.16 -20.22 -32.26
C THR A 30 15.72 -19.96 -32.70
N ASP A 31 14.95 -21.02 -32.88
CA ASP A 31 13.52 -20.95 -33.23
C ASP A 31 12.64 -20.92 -31.97
N PHE A 32 11.94 -19.81 -31.77
CA PHE A 32 10.99 -19.59 -30.67
C PHE A 32 9.52 -19.70 -31.13
N GLY A 33 9.29 -19.95 -32.42
CA GLY A 33 7.95 -20.02 -33.00
C GLY A 33 7.34 -21.42 -32.95
N ALA A 34 6.21 -21.60 -33.65
CA ALA A 34 5.55 -22.90 -33.73
C ALA A 34 6.42 -23.95 -34.45
N HIS A 35 6.64 -25.12 -33.86
CA HIS A 35 7.40 -26.21 -34.50
C HIS A 35 6.54 -27.10 -35.40
N GLN A 36 5.22 -26.98 -35.31
CA GLN A 36 4.24 -27.63 -36.17
C GLN A 36 3.17 -26.62 -36.55
N TYR A 37 2.52 -26.81 -37.69
CA TYR A 37 1.43 -25.94 -38.11
C TYR A 37 0.19 -26.16 -37.23
N ASP A 38 -0.27 -25.11 -36.55
CA ASP A 38 -1.55 -25.09 -35.82
C ASP A 38 -2.33 -23.84 -36.17
N LYS A 39 -3.43 -23.99 -36.91
CA LYS A 39 -4.28 -22.86 -37.33
C LYS A 39 -4.90 -22.04 -36.18
N ASN A 40 -4.88 -22.56 -34.95
CA ASN A 40 -5.43 -21.89 -33.78
C ASN A 40 -4.34 -21.28 -32.88
N ASP A 41 -3.07 -21.30 -33.30
CA ASP A 41 -2.02 -20.60 -32.56
C ASP A 41 -2.15 -19.07 -32.71
N ASP A 42 -1.68 -18.37 -31.69
CA ASP A 42 -1.75 -16.91 -31.61
C ASP A 42 -0.33 -16.34 -31.55
N TYR A 43 -0.04 -15.36 -32.43
CA TYR A 43 1.29 -14.75 -32.51
C TYR A 43 1.83 -14.17 -31.18
N PRO A 44 1.04 -13.60 -30.25
CA PRO A 44 1.61 -13.03 -29.02
C PRO A 44 2.41 -14.04 -28.20
N ASP A 45 1.95 -15.29 -28.13
CA ASP A 45 2.55 -16.35 -27.31
C ASP A 45 3.91 -16.78 -27.85
N LEU A 46 4.14 -16.59 -29.14
CA LEU A 46 5.35 -17.00 -29.85
C LEU A 46 6.34 -15.83 -30.03
N ILE A 47 5.84 -14.62 -30.25
CA ILE A 47 6.67 -13.42 -30.45
C ILE A 47 7.22 -12.89 -29.12
N LEU A 48 6.50 -13.04 -28.01
CA LEU A 48 6.94 -12.55 -26.70
C LEU A 48 8.26 -13.22 -26.23
N PRO A 49 8.43 -14.55 -26.28
CA PRO A 49 9.71 -15.19 -25.94
C PRO A 49 10.88 -14.72 -26.80
N LEU A 50 10.66 -14.54 -28.11
CA LEU A 50 11.69 -13.98 -29.01
C LEU A 50 12.09 -12.57 -28.58
N ALA A 51 11.11 -11.72 -28.30
CA ALA A 51 11.35 -10.34 -27.89
C ALA A 51 12.14 -10.26 -26.56
N GLN A 52 11.82 -11.13 -25.60
CA GLN A 52 12.57 -11.26 -24.34
C GLN A 52 14.00 -11.76 -24.58
N ALA A 53 14.19 -12.72 -25.48
CA ALA A 53 15.52 -13.25 -25.80
C ALA A 53 16.43 -12.18 -26.42
N VAL A 54 15.88 -11.31 -27.28
CA VAL A 54 16.62 -10.16 -27.85
C VAL A 54 16.93 -9.13 -26.77
N SER A 55 15.94 -8.73 -25.97
CA SER A 55 16.11 -7.75 -24.89
C SER A 55 17.18 -8.18 -23.87
N ASN A 56 17.20 -9.47 -23.52
CA ASN A 56 18.14 -10.04 -22.56
C ASN A 56 19.52 -10.40 -23.17
N GLY A 57 19.75 -10.13 -24.46
CA GLY A 57 21.01 -10.45 -25.14
C GLY A 57 21.28 -11.95 -25.31
N GLN A 58 20.25 -12.80 -25.25
CA GLN A 58 20.37 -14.23 -25.54
C GLN A 58 20.60 -14.47 -27.04
N VAL A 59 19.98 -13.65 -27.88
CA VAL A 59 20.21 -13.54 -29.32
C VAL A 59 20.53 -12.10 -29.69
N ASP A 60 21.29 -11.90 -30.76
CA ASP A 60 21.75 -10.58 -31.19
C ASP A 60 20.65 -9.81 -31.94
N ARG A 61 19.85 -10.52 -32.75
CA ARG A 61 18.73 -9.96 -33.53
C ARG A 61 17.57 -10.95 -33.64
N GLY A 62 16.36 -10.42 -33.81
CA GLY A 62 15.14 -11.19 -33.98
C GLY A 62 14.49 -11.02 -35.36
N ILE A 63 13.89 -12.10 -35.88
CA ILE A 63 13.01 -12.09 -37.05
C ILE A 63 11.65 -12.63 -36.63
N ALA A 64 10.61 -11.81 -36.75
CA ALA A 64 9.26 -12.19 -36.37
C ALA A 64 8.35 -12.21 -37.60
N VAL A 65 7.65 -13.32 -37.85
CA VAL A 65 6.77 -13.46 -39.00
C VAL A 65 5.36 -13.77 -38.52
N CYS A 66 4.38 -12.99 -38.95
CA CYS A 66 2.97 -13.38 -38.82
C CYS A 66 2.23 -13.10 -40.13
N GLY A 67 0.91 -13.33 -40.18
CA GLY A 67 0.13 -13.17 -41.42
C GLY A 67 0.42 -11.85 -42.16
N SER A 68 0.31 -10.71 -41.48
CA SER A 68 0.63 -9.37 -42.02
C SER A 68 1.92 -8.75 -41.46
N GLY A 69 2.48 -9.31 -40.39
CA GLY A 69 3.60 -8.75 -39.64
C GLY A 69 3.25 -7.61 -38.67
N VAL A 70 2.05 -7.01 -38.80
CA VAL A 70 1.61 -5.88 -37.95
C VAL A 70 1.49 -6.28 -36.49
N GLY A 71 0.77 -7.37 -36.19
CA GLY A 71 0.55 -7.84 -34.83
C GLY A 71 1.85 -8.22 -34.13
N ALA A 72 2.75 -8.90 -34.84
CA ALA A 72 4.07 -9.25 -34.34
C ALA A 72 4.87 -8.00 -33.94
N SER A 73 4.83 -6.94 -34.76
CA SER A 73 5.50 -5.67 -34.45
C SER A 73 4.92 -4.99 -33.22
N ILE A 74 3.58 -5.02 -33.05
CA ILE A 74 2.92 -4.46 -31.87
C ILE A 74 3.35 -5.17 -30.59
N VAL A 75 3.38 -6.51 -30.60
CA VAL A 75 3.75 -7.32 -29.42
C VAL A 75 5.22 -7.19 -29.08
N ALA A 76 6.11 -7.28 -30.08
CA ALA A 76 7.56 -7.18 -29.85
C ALA A 76 7.93 -5.87 -29.14
N ASN A 77 7.33 -4.74 -29.56
CA ASN A 77 7.54 -3.43 -28.95
C ASN A 77 6.93 -3.28 -27.53
N LYS A 78 6.29 -4.30 -26.96
CA LYS A 78 5.86 -4.30 -25.54
C LYS A 78 6.97 -4.70 -24.58
N VAL A 79 8.07 -5.26 -25.08
CA VAL A 79 9.22 -5.66 -24.27
C VAL A 79 10.23 -4.51 -24.22
N PRO A 80 10.57 -3.98 -23.02
CA PRO A 80 11.60 -2.95 -22.89
C PRO A 80 12.91 -3.36 -23.55
N GLY A 81 13.62 -2.41 -24.18
CA GLY A 81 14.85 -2.68 -24.91
C GLY A 81 14.65 -3.26 -26.32
N VAL A 82 13.43 -3.61 -26.72
CA VAL A 82 13.11 -4.02 -28.10
C VAL A 82 12.73 -2.80 -28.94
N ARG A 83 13.36 -2.70 -30.12
CA ARG A 83 13.06 -1.72 -31.16
C ARG A 83 12.69 -2.50 -32.41
N SER A 84 11.38 -2.64 -32.64
CA SER A 84 10.84 -3.46 -33.71
C SER A 84 10.03 -2.66 -34.71
N ALA A 85 10.10 -3.02 -36.00
CA ALA A 85 9.29 -2.42 -37.06
C ALA A 85 8.77 -3.48 -38.05
N LEU A 86 7.61 -3.20 -38.64
CA LEU A 86 7.11 -3.90 -39.81
C LEU A 86 7.90 -3.46 -41.04
N ILE A 87 8.57 -4.40 -41.70
CA ILE A 87 9.41 -4.13 -42.86
C ILE A 87 8.79 -4.75 -44.11
N THR A 88 8.72 -3.94 -45.17
CA THR A 88 8.13 -4.32 -46.46
C THR A 88 9.06 -4.03 -47.65
N GLU A 89 10.21 -3.40 -47.42
CA GLU A 89 11.16 -3.00 -48.44
C GLU A 89 12.59 -2.87 -47.87
N THR A 90 13.60 -2.99 -48.74
CA THR A 90 15.01 -3.20 -48.39
C THR A 90 15.70 -2.00 -47.75
N TYR A 91 15.31 -0.77 -48.11
CA TYR A 91 15.86 0.45 -47.52
C TYR A 91 15.56 0.50 -46.01
N SER A 92 14.32 0.32 -45.58
CA SER A 92 13.95 0.34 -44.15
C SER A 92 14.51 -0.85 -43.39
N ALA A 93 14.67 -2.02 -44.03
CA ALA A 93 15.31 -3.19 -43.44
C ALA A 93 16.74 -2.86 -42.97
N ARG A 94 17.49 -2.14 -43.81
CA ARG A 94 18.87 -1.71 -43.53
C ARG A 94 18.90 -0.46 -42.63
N GLN A 95 18.15 0.57 -43.03
CA GLN A 95 18.15 1.89 -42.41
C GLN A 95 17.68 1.84 -40.95
N GLY A 96 16.69 1.00 -40.62
CA GLY A 96 16.20 0.89 -39.25
C GLY A 96 17.29 0.42 -38.29
N VAL A 97 18.21 -0.42 -38.76
CA VAL A 97 19.39 -0.82 -37.99
C VAL A 97 20.41 0.31 -37.95
N GLU A 98 20.74 0.89 -39.10
CA GLU A 98 21.77 1.93 -39.23
C GLU A 98 21.47 3.18 -38.39
N HIS A 99 20.20 3.58 -38.31
CA HIS A 99 19.76 4.85 -37.71
C HIS A 99 19.11 4.69 -36.34
N ASP A 100 18.34 3.63 -36.13
CA ASP A 100 17.48 3.46 -34.95
C ASP A 100 17.87 2.25 -34.10
N ASP A 101 18.95 1.54 -34.46
CA ASP A 101 19.40 0.33 -33.79
C ASP A 101 18.27 -0.71 -33.65
N MET A 102 17.48 -0.86 -34.71
CA MET A 102 16.40 -1.84 -34.80
C MET A 102 16.95 -3.25 -34.57
N ASN A 103 16.38 -3.97 -33.61
CA ASN A 103 16.87 -5.28 -33.19
C ASN A 103 15.89 -6.43 -33.45
N ILE A 104 14.64 -6.12 -33.84
CA ILE A 104 13.69 -7.12 -34.34
C ILE A 104 12.99 -6.63 -35.61
N MET A 105 13.14 -7.38 -36.70
CA MET A 105 12.40 -7.14 -37.93
C MET A 105 11.12 -7.98 -37.98
N CYS A 106 9.97 -7.34 -38.24
CA CYS A 106 8.69 -8.02 -38.45
C CYS A 106 8.32 -8.08 -39.93
N ILE A 107 7.89 -9.24 -40.41
CA ILE A 107 7.53 -9.49 -41.82
C ILE A 107 6.14 -10.14 -41.91
N GLY A 108 5.39 -9.78 -42.95
CA GLY A 108 4.11 -10.40 -43.27
C GLY A 108 4.25 -11.62 -44.18
N GLY A 109 4.03 -12.81 -43.62
CA GLY A 109 4.16 -14.09 -44.33
C GLY A 109 3.14 -14.33 -45.44
N ARG A 110 1.97 -13.67 -45.39
CA ARG A 110 0.93 -13.78 -46.44
C ARG A 110 1.01 -12.67 -47.50
N VAL A 111 1.80 -11.62 -47.23
CA VAL A 111 1.76 -10.38 -48.01
C VAL A 111 3.08 -10.05 -48.71
N ILE A 112 4.21 -10.60 -48.25
CA ILE A 112 5.52 -10.43 -48.88
C ILE A 112 5.95 -11.71 -49.58
N GLY A 113 6.37 -11.60 -50.84
CA GLY A 113 6.88 -12.74 -51.62
C GLY A 113 8.23 -13.23 -51.12
N GLU A 114 8.47 -14.53 -51.24
CA GLU A 114 9.63 -15.24 -50.67
C GLU A 114 10.99 -14.66 -51.05
N MET A 115 11.20 -14.32 -52.32
CA MET A 115 12.46 -13.71 -52.79
C MET A 115 12.74 -12.38 -52.10
N LEU A 116 11.69 -11.55 -51.93
CA LEU A 116 11.82 -10.28 -51.23
C LEU A 116 12.08 -10.52 -49.74
N VAL A 117 11.41 -11.49 -49.10
CA VAL A 117 11.68 -11.84 -47.69
C VAL A 117 13.17 -12.14 -47.47
N GLN A 118 13.81 -12.92 -48.35
CA GLN A 118 15.24 -13.21 -48.25
C GLN A 118 16.11 -11.95 -48.38
N GLU A 119 15.80 -11.07 -49.34
CA GLU A 119 16.51 -9.79 -49.49
C GLU A 119 16.37 -8.89 -48.25
N LEU A 120 15.16 -8.80 -47.68
CA LEU A 120 14.90 -8.03 -46.46
C LEU A 120 15.70 -8.57 -45.27
N VAL A 121 15.66 -9.90 -45.06
CA VAL A 121 16.40 -10.57 -43.98
C VAL A 121 17.90 -10.34 -44.12
N LYS A 122 18.43 -10.47 -45.32
CA LYS A 122 19.84 -10.21 -45.59
C LYS A 122 20.22 -8.76 -45.32
N ALA A 123 19.45 -7.81 -45.83
CA ALA A 123 19.69 -6.38 -45.61
C ALA A 123 19.65 -6.01 -44.12
N PHE A 124 18.69 -6.55 -43.39
CA PHE A 124 18.58 -6.37 -41.94
C PHE A 124 19.76 -6.97 -41.18
N LEU A 125 20.15 -8.22 -41.44
CA LEU A 125 21.22 -8.89 -40.69
C LEU A 125 22.62 -8.36 -41.02
N GLN A 126 22.83 -7.83 -42.23
CA GLN A 126 24.13 -7.28 -42.65
C GLN A 126 24.34 -5.82 -42.24
N ALA A 127 23.28 -5.09 -41.91
CA ALA A 127 23.37 -3.71 -41.46
C ALA A 127 24.06 -3.59 -40.09
N ALA A 128 24.75 -2.47 -39.85
CA ALA A 128 25.36 -2.14 -38.57
C ALA A 128 24.93 -0.73 -38.14
N TYR A 129 24.69 -0.56 -36.84
CA TYR A 129 24.37 0.75 -36.29
C TYR A 129 25.53 1.72 -36.52
N THR A 130 25.22 2.88 -37.10
CA THR A 130 26.25 3.82 -37.57
C THR A 130 26.86 4.67 -36.46
N GLY A 131 26.12 4.90 -35.38
CA GLY A 131 26.58 5.73 -34.26
C GLY A 131 26.75 7.22 -34.57
N GLU A 132 26.28 7.71 -35.72
CA GLU A 132 26.35 9.14 -36.06
C GLU A 132 25.61 9.99 -35.01
N GLU A 133 26.07 11.23 -34.80
CA GLU A 133 25.53 12.12 -33.76
C GLU A 133 24.00 12.27 -33.84
N ARG A 134 23.48 12.42 -35.06
CA ARG A 134 22.03 12.52 -35.30
C ARG A 134 21.27 11.25 -34.89
N HIS A 135 21.83 10.08 -35.16
CA HIS A 135 21.25 8.77 -34.86
C HIS A 135 21.31 8.51 -33.35
N GLN A 136 22.47 8.71 -32.73
CA GLN A 136 22.63 8.56 -31.29
C GLN A 136 21.72 9.49 -30.49
N ARG A 137 21.57 10.75 -30.92
CA ARG A 137 20.67 11.70 -30.25
C ARG A 137 19.21 11.25 -30.30
N ARG A 138 18.76 10.65 -31.40
CA ARG A 138 17.37 10.16 -31.55
C ARG A 138 17.15 8.86 -30.78
N LEU A 139 18.09 7.92 -30.90
CA LEU A 139 18.08 6.67 -30.16
C LEU A 139 18.04 6.94 -28.64
N SER A 140 18.87 7.86 -28.14
CA SER A 140 18.83 8.26 -26.73
C SER A 140 17.47 8.82 -26.29
N LYS A 141 16.74 9.52 -27.18
CA LYS A 141 15.37 9.99 -26.87
C LYS A 141 14.36 8.85 -26.84
N VAL A 142 14.47 7.86 -27.74
CA VAL A 142 13.62 6.67 -27.75
C VAL A 142 13.84 5.85 -26.47
N ILE A 143 15.11 5.58 -26.13
CA ILE A 143 15.47 4.90 -24.87
C ILE A 143 14.95 5.68 -23.65
N ALA A 144 14.95 7.02 -23.70
CA ALA A 144 14.39 7.82 -22.62
C ALA A 144 12.85 7.70 -22.50
N LEU A 145 12.12 7.44 -23.59
CA LEU A 145 10.68 7.18 -23.55
C LEU A 145 10.39 5.84 -22.86
N GLU A 146 11.20 4.81 -23.13
CA GLU A 146 11.13 3.52 -22.42
C GLU A 146 11.36 3.73 -20.91
N LYS A 147 12.39 4.50 -20.54
CA LYS A 147 12.67 4.86 -19.14
C LYS A 147 11.53 5.64 -18.50
N LYS A 148 10.82 6.51 -19.23
CA LYS A 148 9.65 7.23 -18.69
C LYS A 148 8.43 6.35 -18.48
N GLN A 149 8.27 5.27 -19.25
CA GLN A 149 7.21 4.27 -19.02
C GLN A 149 7.55 3.29 -17.89
N THR A 150 8.82 2.92 -17.71
CA THR A 150 9.26 2.12 -16.56
C THR A 150 9.37 2.95 -15.27
N ASN A 151 9.71 4.24 -15.40
CA ASN A 151 9.71 5.24 -14.32
C ASN A 151 8.40 6.00 -14.30
N ASN A 152 7.27 5.30 -14.35
CA ASN A 152 6.08 5.87 -13.74
C ASN A 152 6.39 5.90 -12.23
N PRO A 153 6.50 7.06 -11.56
CA PRO A 153 6.85 7.12 -10.14
C PRO A 153 5.90 6.29 -9.26
N MET A 154 4.70 5.99 -9.77
CA MET A 154 3.73 5.07 -9.17
C MET A 154 4.14 3.59 -9.19
N THR A 155 4.91 3.11 -10.18
CA THR A 155 5.33 1.68 -10.26
C THR A 155 6.67 1.40 -9.58
N SER A 156 7.50 2.42 -9.36
CA SER A 156 8.76 2.29 -8.60
C SER A 156 8.63 2.68 -7.13
N ASN A 157 7.57 3.37 -6.72
CA ASN A 157 7.39 3.74 -5.30
C ASN A 157 7.06 2.46 -4.49
N PRO A 158 7.93 2.06 -3.54
CA PRO A 158 7.68 0.86 -2.73
C PRO A 158 6.37 0.94 -1.94
N LEU A 159 5.95 2.14 -1.50
CA LEU A 159 4.67 2.35 -0.81
C LEU A 159 3.47 1.98 -1.69
N VAL A 160 3.47 2.43 -2.96
CA VAL A 160 2.39 2.10 -3.90
C VAL A 160 2.38 0.60 -4.20
N LYS A 161 3.56 -0.02 -4.29
CA LYS A 161 3.70 -1.45 -4.52
C LYS A 161 3.16 -2.29 -3.35
N VAL A 162 3.13 -1.77 -2.11
CA VAL A 162 2.51 -2.46 -0.96
C VAL A 162 1.05 -2.82 -1.23
N HIS A 163 0.31 -1.98 -1.96
CA HIS A 163 -1.10 -2.23 -2.29
C HIS A 163 -1.32 -3.52 -3.10
N SER A 164 -0.34 -3.92 -3.92
CA SER A 164 -0.43 -5.17 -4.69
C SER A 164 -0.44 -6.43 -3.80
N PHE A 165 -0.04 -6.30 -2.53
CA PHE A 165 -0.11 -7.36 -1.53
C PHE A 165 -1.37 -7.29 -0.66
N GLY A 166 -2.31 -6.40 -0.98
CA GLY A 166 -3.57 -6.23 -0.25
C GLY A 166 -3.45 -5.44 1.06
N GLN A 167 -2.37 -4.67 1.24
CA GLN A 167 -2.22 -3.75 2.38
C GLN A 167 -2.39 -2.29 1.95
N SER A 168 -3.25 -1.57 2.66
CA SER A 168 -3.45 -0.13 2.47
C SER A 168 -2.51 0.68 3.38
N ILE A 169 -1.87 1.72 2.84
CA ILE A 169 -1.01 2.62 3.61
C ILE A 169 -1.80 3.87 3.96
N TRP A 170 -1.90 4.18 5.25
CA TRP A 170 -2.50 5.38 5.79
C TRP A 170 -1.42 6.24 6.45
N MET A 171 -1.65 7.55 6.54
CA MET A 171 -0.73 8.46 7.23
C MET A 171 -1.27 8.84 8.61
N ASP A 172 -0.42 8.79 9.64
CA ASP A 172 -0.75 9.20 11.01
C ASP A 172 -0.35 10.66 11.25
N PHE A 173 -1.01 11.58 10.54
CA PHE A 173 -0.73 13.01 10.60
C PHE A 173 -1.90 13.81 10.03
N ILE A 174 -2.25 14.95 10.63
CA ILE A 174 -3.17 15.92 10.03
C ILE A 174 -2.78 17.33 10.48
N ARG A 175 -2.77 18.28 9.55
CA ARG A 175 -2.52 19.70 9.82
C ARG A 175 -3.19 20.56 8.78
N ARG A 176 -3.85 21.63 9.20
CA ARG A 176 -4.60 22.54 8.31
C ARG A 176 -3.79 23.08 7.12
N GLY A 177 -2.52 23.43 7.33
CA GLY A 177 -1.64 23.90 6.26
C GLY A 177 -1.51 22.93 5.08
N ILE A 178 -1.29 21.63 5.36
CA ILE A 178 -1.12 20.60 4.31
C ILE A 178 -2.42 20.27 3.57
N LEU A 179 -3.58 20.54 4.21
CA LEU A 179 -4.89 20.38 3.59
C LEU A 179 -5.15 21.53 2.60
N ALA A 180 -4.75 22.75 2.96
CA ALA A 180 -5.07 23.96 2.21
C ALA A 180 -4.09 24.24 1.04
N ASN A 181 -2.83 23.84 1.16
CA ASN A 181 -1.78 24.16 0.18
C ASN A 181 -1.62 23.13 -0.94
N GLY A 182 -2.40 22.04 -0.94
CA GLY A 182 -2.33 20.94 -1.91
C GLY A 182 -1.36 19.81 -1.55
N GLU A 183 -0.55 19.96 -0.51
CA GLU A 183 0.47 18.98 -0.11
C GLU A 183 -0.14 17.61 0.22
N LEU A 184 -1.26 17.56 0.95
CA LEU A 184 -1.93 16.27 1.21
C LEU A 184 -2.40 15.62 -0.09
N LYS A 185 -2.89 16.40 -1.06
CA LYS A 185 -3.31 15.86 -2.36
C LYS A 185 -2.13 15.27 -3.12
N ASP A 186 -1.00 15.97 -3.12
CA ASP A 186 0.24 15.49 -3.71
C ASP A 186 0.74 14.22 -3.01
N MET A 187 0.63 14.13 -1.68
CA MET A 187 0.97 12.92 -0.91
C MET A 187 0.04 11.75 -1.24
N ILE A 188 -1.27 11.99 -1.37
CA ILE A 188 -2.24 10.97 -1.79
C ILE A 188 -1.82 10.39 -3.15
N ASP A 189 -1.49 11.25 -4.10
CA ASP A 189 -1.14 10.83 -5.46
C ASP A 189 0.25 10.19 -5.53
N SER A 190 1.25 10.75 -4.85
CA SER A 190 2.65 10.33 -4.96
C SER A 190 3.00 9.13 -4.08
N TYR A 191 2.44 9.06 -2.87
CA TYR A 191 2.66 7.96 -1.92
C TYR A 191 1.57 6.88 -2.00
N GLY A 192 0.51 7.11 -2.77
CA GLY A 192 -0.61 6.18 -2.90
C GLY A 192 -1.46 6.07 -1.63
N LEU A 193 -1.47 7.10 -0.76
CA LEU A 193 -2.17 7.04 0.53
C LEU A 193 -3.64 6.65 0.34
N LYS A 194 -4.11 5.74 1.19
CA LYS A 194 -5.47 5.19 1.18
C LYS A 194 -6.32 5.65 2.37
N GLY A 195 -5.77 6.48 3.24
CA GLY A 195 -6.48 7.05 4.37
C GLY A 195 -5.53 7.84 5.28
N ILE A 196 -6.09 8.41 6.34
CA ILE A 196 -5.35 9.24 7.29
C ILE A 196 -5.96 9.09 8.69
N THR A 197 -5.11 9.13 9.71
CA THR A 197 -5.54 9.11 11.11
C THR A 197 -5.16 10.39 11.83
N SER A 198 -6.07 10.84 12.72
CA SER A 198 -5.77 11.88 13.71
C SER A 198 -5.82 11.30 15.13
N ASN A 199 -5.25 12.05 16.06
CA ASN A 199 -5.32 11.80 17.50
C ASN A 199 -5.07 13.12 18.26
N PRO A 200 -5.36 13.20 19.57
CA PRO A 200 -5.17 14.41 20.37
C PRO A 200 -3.76 15.01 20.31
N ALA A 201 -2.70 14.19 20.24
CA ALA A 201 -1.34 14.69 20.20
C ALA A 201 -1.00 15.35 18.85
N ILE A 202 -1.54 14.81 17.75
CA ILE A 202 -1.40 15.41 16.42
C ILE A 202 -2.08 16.78 16.37
N PHE A 203 -3.29 16.90 16.93
CA PHE A 203 -3.97 18.20 17.02
C PHE A 203 -3.27 19.18 17.95
N GLU A 204 -2.74 18.72 19.09
CA GLU A 204 -1.92 19.55 19.99
C GLU A 204 -0.75 20.16 19.23
N GLU A 205 0.03 19.33 18.52
CA GLU A 205 1.18 19.79 17.75
C GLU A 205 0.76 20.74 16.62
N ALA A 206 -0.30 20.40 15.87
CA ALA A 206 -0.79 21.22 14.77
C ALA A 206 -1.28 22.60 15.22
N ILE A 207 -2.08 22.68 16.29
CA ILE A 207 -2.68 23.93 16.77
C ILE A 207 -1.66 24.79 17.52
N ASN A 208 -0.78 24.17 18.31
CA ASN A 208 0.14 24.90 19.17
C ASN A 208 1.39 25.36 18.43
N ARG A 209 1.94 24.54 17.52
CA ARG A 209 3.22 24.81 16.83
C ARG A 209 3.08 25.43 15.45
N SER A 210 1.89 25.88 15.07
CA SER A 210 1.66 26.56 13.79
C SER A 210 0.82 27.83 13.92
N THR A 211 0.82 28.62 12.85
CA THR A 211 -0.07 29.78 12.70
C THR A 211 -1.33 29.45 11.91
N ASP A 212 -1.50 28.20 11.45
CA ASP A 212 -2.56 27.79 10.51
C ASP A 212 -3.97 28.00 11.07
N TYR A 213 -4.11 27.97 12.40
CA TYR A 213 -5.39 28.06 13.11
C TYR A 213 -5.71 29.45 13.66
N GLN A 214 -4.77 30.39 13.59
CA GLN A 214 -4.86 31.66 14.31
C GLN A 214 -6.11 32.47 13.93
N GLN A 215 -6.38 32.60 12.63
CA GLN A 215 -7.53 33.35 12.13
C GLN A 215 -8.86 32.70 12.55
N ALA A 216 -9.00 31.39 12.36
CA ALA A 216 -10.22 30.66 12.71
C ALA A 216 -10.50 30.71 14.22
N ILE A 217 -9.46 30.60 15.06
CA ILE A 217 -9.60 30.78 16.51
C ILE A 217 -10.13 32.17 16.82
N GLN A 218 -9.57 33.23 16.24
CA GLN A 218 -10.04 34.61 16.49
C GLN A 218 -11.51 34.81 16.08
N GLU A 219 -11.93 34.25 14.94
CA GLU A 219 -13.31 34.34 14.47
C GLU A 219 -14.29 33.61 15.42
N LEU A 220 -13.94 32.40 15.86
CA LEU A 220 -14.76 31.63 16.80
C LEU A 220 -14.83 32.27 18.19
N VAL A 221 -13.73 32.89 18.63
CA VAL A 221 -13.70 33.67 19.87
C VAL A 221 -14.63 34.88 19.80
N ARG A 222 -14.62 35.62 18.68
CA ARG A 222 -15.57 36.75 18.46
C ARG A 222 -17.02 36.28 18.43
N ALA A 223 -17.27 35.05 17.96
CA ALA A 223 -18.57 34.41 18.00
C ALA A 223 -18.98 33.89 19.40
N GLY A 224 -18.16 34.12 20.43
CA GLY A 224 -18.47 33.77 21.82
C GLY A 224 -18.31 32.28 22.15
N LYS A 225 -17.57 31.52 21.33
CA LYS A 225 -17.40 30.08 21.52
C LYS A 225 -16.54 29.73 22.74
N SER A 226 -16.89 28.62 23.41
CA SER A 226 -16.05 28.00 24.44
C SER A 226 -14.84 27.30 23.81
N THR A 227 -13.85 26.92 24.62
CA THR A 227 -12.67 26.20 24.14
C THR A 227 -13.02 24.83 23.55
N ASP A 228 -13.96 24.11 24.16
CA ASP A 228 -14.47 22.84 23.62
C ASP A 228 -15.15 23.04 22.26
N GLU A 229 -16.00 24.06 22.12
CA GLU A 229 -16.65 24.39 20.86
C GLU A 229 -15.65 24.80 19.77
N ILE A 230 -14.61 25.55 20.14
CA ILE A 230 -13.54 25.93 19.21
C ILE A 230 -12.80 24.68 18.75
N TYR A 231 -12.33 23.83 19.67
CA TYR A 231 -11.62 22.60 19.32
C TYR A 231 -12.45 21.72 18.39
N GLN A 232 -13.71 21.47 18.77
CA GLN A 232 -14.62 20.65 17.98
C GLN A 232 -14.82 21.24 16.58
N THR A 233 -15.01 22.55 16.45
CA THR A 233 -15.18 23.19 15.15
C THR A 233 -13.94 23.02 14.28
N LEU A 234 -12.74 23.31 14.81
CA LEU A 234 -11.49 23.20 14.07
C LEU A 234 -11.20 21.75 13.63
N ALA A 235 -11.37 20.79 14.54
CA ALA A 235 -11.17 19.38 14.25
C ALA A 235 -12.17 18.85 13.21
N VAL A 236 -13.45 19.22 13.31
CA VAL A 236 -14.47 18.82 12.33
C VAL A 236 -14.16 19.37 10.94
N GLU A 237 -13.78 20.65 10.82
CA GLU A 237 -13.41 21.26 9.53
C GLU A 237 -12.22 20.57 8.88
N ASP A 238 -11.15 20.32 9.64
CA ASP A 238 -9.94 19.66 9.11
C ASP A 238 -10.27 18.24 8.63
N ILE A 239 -11.10 17.51 9.38
CA ILE A 239 -11.53 16.14 9.02
C ILE A 239 -12.45 16.15 7.81
N GLN A 240 -13.34 17.13 7.67
CA GLN A 240 -14.17 17.31 6.48
C GLN A 240 -13.32 17.54 5.23
N ASN A 241 -12.35 18.46 5.31
CA ASN A 241 -11.46 18.76 4.20
C ASN A 241 -10.60 17.54 3.81
N ALA A 242 -10.05 16.82 4.78
CA ALA A 242 -9.33 15.58 4.52
C ALA A 242 -10.27 14.51 3.89
N ALA A 243 -11.49 14.35 4.42
CA ALA A 243 -12.45 13.38 3.90
C ALA A 243 -12.85 13.70 2.45
N ASP A 244 -12.98 14.98 2.10
CA ASP A 244 -13.25 15.40 0.73
C ASP A 244 -12.08 15.09 -0.23
N LEU A 245 -10.83 15.25 0.23
CA LEU A 245 -9.65 14.86 -0.55
C LEU A 245 -9.54 13.34 -0.77
N PHE A 246 -9.91 12.53 0.22
CA PHE A 246 -9.91 11.07 0.11
C PHE A 246 -11.18 10.48 -0.54
N ARG A 247 -12.22 11.29 -0.76
CA ARG A 247 -13.50 10.82 -1.29
C ARG A 247 -13.40 10.08 -2.63
N PRO A 248 -12.58 10.51 -3.61
CA PRO A 248 -12.42 9.77 -4.86
C PRO A 248 -11.92 8.33 -4.64
N ILE A 249 -11.03 8.11 -3.67
CA ILE A 249 -10.52 6.77 -3.33
C ILE A 249 -11.64 5.93 -2.71
N TYR A 250 -12.41 6.53 -1.80
CA TYR A 250 -13.57 5.86 -1.20
C TYR A 250 -14.58 5.39 -2.24
N ASP A 251 -14.94 6.26 -3.20
CA ASP A 251 -15.89 5.90 -4.24
C ASP A 251 -15.29 4.85 -5.22
N GLN A 252 -14.03 4.99 -5.64
CA GLN A 252 -13.35 4.06 -6.55
C GLN A 252 -13.16 2.65 -5.97
N THR A 253 -12.94 2.58 -4.66
CA THR A 253 -12.71 1.32 -3.95
C THR A 253 -13.98 0.73 -3.36
N ASN A 254 -15.15 1.30 -3.69
CA ASN A 254 -16.45 0.91 -3.15
C ASN A 254 -16.45 0.81 -1.62
N ALA A 255 -16.04 1.90 -0.97
CA ALA A 255 -15.92 2.02 0.49
C ALA A 255 -14.93 1.04 1.13
N MET A 256 -13.93 0.53 0.40
CA MET A 256 -12.84 -0.24 1.02
C MET A 256 -11.77 0.68 1.60
N ASP A 257 -11.46 1.81 0.97
CA ASP A 257 -10.44 2.76 1.43
C ASP A 257 -10.94 4.20 1.37
N GLY A 258 -10.05 5.18 1.51
CA GLY A 258 -10.36 6.61 1.46
C GLY A 258 -10.92 7.16 2.77
N TYR A 259 -10.54 6.55 3.90
CA TYR A 259 -11.08 6.89 5.21
C TYR A 259 -10.24 7.91 5.97
N VAL A 260 -10.93 8.72 6.79
CA VAL A 260 -10.33 9.68 7.72
C VAL A 260 -10.83 9.42 9.13
N SER A 261 -9.93 9.16 10.07
CA SER A 261 -10.31 8.92 11.46
C SER A 261 -10.34 10.20 12.31
N LEU A 262 -11.40 10.34 13.12
CA LEU A 262 -11.52 11.34 14.18
C LEU A 262 -11.83 10.66 15.51
N GLU A 263 -11.04 10.95 16.54
CA GLU A 263 -11.13 10.30 17.85
C GLU A 263 -12.13 11.00 18.78
N VAL A 264 -12.87 10.20 19.56
CA VAL A 264 -13.63 10.70 20.71
C VAL A 264 -12.67 11.24 21.80
N SER A 265 -13.21 12.00 22.73
CA SER A 265 -12.47 12.50 23.90
C SER A 265 -11.87 11.32 24.68
N PRO A 266 -10.56 11.36 24.99
CA PRO A 266 -9.91 10.28 25.73
C PRO A 266 -10.42 10.16 27.17
N TYR A 267 -11.07 11.20 27.71
CA TYR A 267 -11.72 11.15 29.03
C TYR A 267 -12.92 10.21 29.07
N LEU A 268 -13.50 9.86 27.91
CA LEU A 268 -14.65 8.96 27.80
C LEU A 268 -14.26 7.49 27.64
N ALA A 269 -12.97 7.15 27.65
CA ALA A 269 -12.50 5.77 27.42
C ALA A 269 -13.05 4.72 28.41
N LYS A 270 -13.59 5.16 29.56
CA LYS A 270 -14.25 4.33 30.59
C LYS A 270 -15.75 4.64 30.74
N ASP A 271 -16.32 5.39 29.81
CA ASP A 271 -17.73 5.79 29.78
C ASP A 271 -18.36 5.38 28.44
N THR A 272 -19.07 4.26 28.46
CA THR A 272 -19.75 3.70 27.28
C THR A 272 -20.78 4.68 26.71
N ASP A 273 -21.65 5.25 27.56
CA ASP A 273 -22.76 6.08 27.11
C ASP A 273 -22.25 7.44 26.60
N GLY A 274 -21.27 8.03 27.30
CA GLY A 274 -20.58 9.24 26.86
C GLY A 274 -19.89 9.03 25.51
N THR A 275 -19.16 7.93 25.34
CA THR A 275 -18.51 7.58 24.07
C THR A 275 -19.53 7.46 22.93
N ILE A 276 -20.66 6.77 23.15
CA ILE A 276 -21.72 6.64 22.14
C ILE A 276 -22.29 8.02 21.78
N ALA A 277 -22.59 8.84 22.78
CA ALA A 277 -23.19 10.16 22.58
C ALA A 277 -22.27 11.06 21.75
N GLU A 278 -20.99 11.15 22.13
CA GLU A 278 -20.02 11.98 21.42
C GLU A 278 -19.74 11.44 20.01
N ALA A 279 -19.57 10.12 19.85
CA ALA A 279 -19.36 9.52 18.53
C ALA A 279 -20.49 9.84 17.54
N LYS A 280 -21.75 9.84 17.99
CA LYS A 280 -22.91 10.23 17.16
C LYS A 280 -22.88 11.71 16.81
N LEU A 281 -22.47 12.57 17.75
CA LEU A 281 -22.34 14.00 17.51
C LEU A 281 -21.24 14.27 16.47
N LEU A 282 -20.07 13.66 16.61
CA LEU A 282 -18.95 13.80 15.67
C LEU A 282 -19.31 13.26 14.29
N TRP A 283 -19.92 12.08 14.21
CA TRP A 283 -20.40 11.50 12.95
C TRP A 283 -21.35 12.45 12.21
N LYS A 284 -22.32 13.02 12.93
CA LYS A 284 -23.27 13.99 12.38
C LYS A 284 -22.60 15.31 12.00
N ALA A 285 -21.65 15.79 12.80
CA ALA A 285 -20.96 17.06 12.55
C ALA A 285 -20.05 17.00 11.32
N VAL A 286 -19.27 15.91 11.20
CA VAL A 286 -18.41 15.70 10.03
C VAL A 286 -19.25 15.48 8.78
N ASN A 287 -20.31 14.67 8.85
CA ASN A 287 -21.26 14.44 7.75
C ASN A 287 -20.56 14.08 6.43
N ARG A 288 -19.68 13.08 6.47
CA ARG A 288 -19.02 12.47 5.31
C ARG A 288 -19.07 10.94 5.45
N PRO A 289 -19.36 10.19 4.37
CA PRO A 289 -19.53 8.73 4.45
C PRO A 289 -18.21 7.99 4.74
N ASN A 290 -17.08 8.64 4.46
CA ASN A 290 -15.74 8.12 4.61
C ASN A 290 -15.01 8.63 5.86
N VAL A 291 -15.75 9.12 6.87
CA VAL A 291 -15.18 9.29 8.22
C VAL A 291 -15.24 7.97 8.98
N MET A 292 -14.27 7.76 9.88
CA MET A 292 -14.32 6.76 10.93
C MET A 292 -14.28 7.45 12.28
N ILE A 293 -15.18 7.08 13.19
CA ILE A 293 -15.07 7.51 14.58
C ILE A 293 -14.13 6.56 15.29
N LYS A 294 -13.07 7.11 15.88
CA LYS A 294 -12.04 6.33 16.54
C LYS A 294 -12.38 6.18 18.02
N VAL A 295 -12.51 4.93 18.45
CA VAL A 295 -12.99 4.54 19.79
C VAL A 295 -11.98 3.60 20.44
N PRO A 296 -11.53 3.85 21.68
CA PRO A 296 -10.68 2.91 22.41
C PRO A 296 -11.33 1.53 22.53
N GLY A 297 -10.57 0.48 22.26
CA GLY A 297 -10.99 -0.90 22.50
C GLY A 297 -10.85 -1.32 23.95
N THR A 298 -11.22 -0.48 24.91
CA THR A 298 -11.31 -0.85 26.34
C THR A 298 -12.51 -1.76 26.58
N LEU A 299 -12.63 -2.34 27.79
CA LEU A 299 -13.83 -3.12 28.16
C LEU A 299 -15.12 -2.30 27.98
N GLU A 300 -15.09 -1.04 28.40
CA GLU A 300 -16.20 -0.09 28.29
C GLU A 300 -16.40 0.40 26.85
N GLY A 301 -15.36 0.38 26.02
CA GLY A 301 -15.43 0.69 24.59
C GLY A 301 -16.11 -0.40 23.76
N LEU A 302 -16.02 -1.68 24.15
CA LEU A 302 -16.65 -2.79 23.41
C LEU A 302 -18.17 -2.61 23.18
N PRO A 303 -19.00 -2.34 24.19
CA PRO A 303 -20.43 -2.09 23.97
C PRO A 303 -20.68 -0.83 23.12
N ALA A 304 -19.84 0.21 23.24
CA ALA A 304 -19.94 1.40 22.40
C ALA A 304 -19.67 1.07 20.92
N ILE A 305 -18.61 0.32 20.63
CA ILE A 305 -18.26 -0.14 19.28
C ILE A 305 -19.42 -0.95 18.69
N GLN A 306 -19.94 -1.94 19.43
CA GLN A 306 -21.07 -2.75 18.98
C GLN A 306 -22.29 -1.88 18.63
N TYR A 307 -22.63 -0.91 19.49
CA TYR A 307 -23.76 -0.01 19.27
C TYR A 307 -23.56 0.88 18.04
N LEU A 308 -22.40 1.51 17.90
CA LEU A 308 -22.09 2.41 16.79
C LEU A 308 -22.12 1.68 15.44
N ILE A 309 -21.55 0.48 15.37
CA ILE A 309 -21.64 -0.37 14.18
C ILE A 309 -23.10 -0.71 13.87
N SER A 310 -23.92 -1.00 14.88
CA SER A 310 -25.35 -1.27 14.67
C SER A 310 -26.12 -0.06 14.10
N GLU A 311 -25.69 1.14 14.46
CA GLU A 311 -26.23 2.40 13.93
C GLU A 311 -25.69 2.75 12.55
N GLY A 312 -24.70 2.02 12.04
CA GLY A 312 -24.13 2.19 10.70
C GLY A 312 -23.01 3.24 10.65
N ILE A 313 -22.36 3.48 11.79
CA ILE A 313 -21.21 4.38 11.92
C ILE A 313 -19.95 3.54 11.66
N ASN A 314 -19.04 4.04 10.82
CA ASN A 314 -17.74 3.39 10.63
C ASN A 314 -16.86 3.64 11.87
N VAL A 315 -16.20 2.60 12.38
CA VAL A 315 -15.42 2.68 13.61
C VAL A 315 -13.97 2.27 13.39
N ASN A 316 -13.04 3.13 13.79
CA ASN A 316 -11.64 2.77 13.97
C ASN A 316 -11.43 2.40 15.44
N VAL A 317 -11.29 1.11 15.75
CA VAL A 317 -11.02 0.69 17.12
C VAL A 317 -9.54 0.90 17.42
N THR A 318 -9.20 1.61 18.49
CA THR A 318 -7.81 1.97 18.85
C THR A 318 -7.35 1.37 20.17
N LEU A 319 -6.06 1.52 20.50
CA LEU A 319 -5.42 1.03 21.73
C LEU A 319 -5.49 -0.51 21.89
N LEU A 320 -5.35 -1.26 20.80
CA LEU A 320 -5.27 -2.72 20.86
C LEU A 320 -3.81 -3.17 20.96
N PHE A 321 -3.52 -3.98 21.97
CA PHE A 321 -2.17 -4.51 22.23
C PHE A 321 -2.18 -6.04 22.39
N GLY A 322 -3.20 -6.58 23.05
CA GLY A 322 -3.32 -8.00 23.38
C GLY A 322 -4.22 -8.77 22.42
N LEU A 323 -3.98 -10.08 22.29
CA LEU A 323 -4.74 -10.98 21.43
C LEU A 323 -6.17 -11.20 21.93
N GLU A 324 -6.35 -11.34 23.24
CA GLU A 324 -7.68 -11.51 23.86
C GLU A 324 -8.56 -10.29 23.55
N ARG A 325 -8.02 -9.09 23.74
CA ARG A 325 -8.76 -7.86 23.46
C ARG A 325 -9.13 -7.76 21.99
N TYR A 326 -8.20 -8.08 21.08
CA TYR A 326 -8.50 -8.06 19.65
C TYR A 326 -9.66 -9.01 19.30
N ARG A 327 -9.68 -10.23 19.86
CA ARG A 327 -10.80 -11.16 19.68
C ARG A 327 -12.11 -10.58 20.20
N ALA A 328 -12.11 -9.94 21.38
CA ALA A 328 -13.30 -9.27 21.92
C ALA A 328 -13.84 -8.15 21.01
N VAL A 329 -12.93 -7.37 20.39
CA VAL A 329 -13.28 -6.32 19.42
C VAL A 329 -13.92 -6.89 18.15
N THR A 330 -13.35 -7.96 17.58
CA THR A 330 -13.95 -8.60 16.40
C THR A 330 -15.35 -9.14 16.70
N ASN A 331 -15.56 -9.69 17.91
CA ASN A 331 -16.88 -10.11 18.37
C ASN A 331 -17.87 -8.95 18.49
N ALA A 332 -17.45 -7.81 19.04
CA ALA A 332 -18.29 -6.61 19.13
C ALA A 332 -18.69 -6.08 17.74
N TYR A 333 -17.76 -6.08 16.79
CA TYR A 333 -18.01 -5.70 15.40
C TYR A 333 -19.06 -6.60 14.74
N ILE A 334 -18.85 -7.93 14.77
CA ILE A 334 -19.78 -8.89 14.19
C ILE A 334 -21.17 -8.78 14.83
N THR A 335 -21.23 -8.65 16.15
CA THR A 335 -22.49 -8.49 16.88
C THR A 335 -23.22 -7.19 16.50
N GLY A 336 -22.48 -6.10 16.27
CA GLY A 336 -23.04 -4.84 15.78
C GLY A 336 -23.70 -4.99 14.41
N LEU A 337 -23.03 -5.67 13.47
CA LEU A 337 -23.57 -5.98 12.14
C LEU A 337 -24.82 -6.87 12.23
N GLU A 338 -24.80 -7.90 13.07
CA GLU A 338 -25.95 -8.79 13.32
C GLU A 338 -27.17 -8.01 13.85
N ASN A 339 -26.94 -7.10 14.82
CA ASN A 339 -28.01 -6.27 15.39
C ASN A 339 -28.63 -5.35 14.34
N ARG A 340 -27.80 -4.78 13.47
CA ARG A 340 -28.26 -3.93 12.37
C ARG A 340 -29.09 -4.70 11.36
N LEU A 341 -28.60 -5.87 10.94
CA LEU A 341 -29.28 -6.75 9.99
C LEU A 341 -30.62 -7.22 10.55
N ARG A 342 -30.67 -7.60 11.83
CA ARG A 342 -31.92 -7.97 12.54
C ARG A 342 -32.93 -6.83 12.57
N SER A 343 -32.45 -5.58 12.55
CA SER A 343 -33.27 -4.38 12.47
C SER A 343 -33.67 -4.01 11.03
N GLY A 344 -33.39 -4.86 10.04
CA GLY A 344 -33.75 -4.65 8.63
C GLY A 344 -32.94 -3.56 7.91
N LYS A 345 -31.83 -3.09 8.51
CA LYS A 345 -30.96 -2.06 7.93
C LYS A 345 -29.79 -2.68 7.15
N PRO A 346 -29.29 -2.03 6.07
CA PRO A 346 -28.21 -2.56 5.25
C PRO A 346 -26.86 -2.54 5.99
N ILE A 347 -25.97 -3.46 5.66
CA ILE A 347 -24.64 -3.66 6.27
C ILE A 347 -23.47 -3.55 5.28
N ASP A 348 -23.76 -3.21 4.02
CA ASP A 348 -22.84 -3.21 2.88
C ASP A 348 -21.92 -1.99 2.79
N LYS A 349 -22.16 -0.96 3.61
CA LYS A 349 -21.37 0.28 3.66
C LYS A 349 -20.84 0.61 5.06
N ILE A 350 -20.62 -0.42 5.87
CA ILE A 350 -20.08 -0.27 7.22
C ILE A 350 -18.69 -0.86 7.25
N SER A 351 -17.70 0.01 7.41
CA SER A 351 -16.30 -0.39 7.52
C SER A 351 -15.79 -0.19 8.93
N SER A 352 -14.84 -1.04 9.32
CA SER A 352 -14.14 -0.91 10.59
C SER A 352 -12.70 -1.36 10.44
N VAL A 353 -11.81 -0.73 11.20
CA VAL A 353 -10.42 -1.15 11.35
C VAL A 353 -10.12 -1.39 12.82
N ALA A 354 -9.25 -2.35 13.11
CA ALA A 354 -8.76 -2.66 14.45
C ALA A 354 -7.29 -2.26 14.56
N SER A 355 -7.03 -1.07 15.11
CA SER A 355 -5.70 -0.49 15.24
C SER A 355 -4.88 -1.17 16.34
N PHE A 356 -4.03 -2.12 15.93
CA PHE A 356 -3.15 -2.94 16.74
C PHE A 356 -1.75 -2.31 16.85
N PHE A 357 -1.35 -1.92 18.05
CA PHE A 357 -0.16 -1.13 18.32
C PHE A 357 1.08 -2.00 18.47
N LEU A 358 2.18 -1.57 17.85
CA LEU A 358 3.42 -2.36 17.76
C LEU A 358 4.54 -1.82 18.67
N SER A 359 5.14 -0.69 18.30
CA SER A 359 6.43 -0.27 18.90
C SER A 359 6.37 -0.08 20.41
N ARG A 360 5.18 0.20 20.97
CA ARG A 360 4.97 0.34 22.41
C ARG A 360 5.17 -0.98 23.17
N ILE A 361 4.92 -2.12 22.53
CA ILE A 361 5.14 -3.46 23.10
C ILE A 361 6.64 -3.69 23.27
N ASP A 362 7.42 -3.53 22.21
CA ASP A 362 8.88 -3.73 22.28
C ASP A 362 9.56 -2.75 23.25
N VAL A 363 9.11 -1.48 23.31
CA VAL A 363 9.61 -0.49 24.29
C VAL A 363 9.42 -0.94 25.75
N MET A 364 8.37 -1.72 26.06
CA MET A 364 8.13 -2.23 27.41
C MET A 364 8.86 -3.55 27.70
N ILE A 365 9.10 -4.35 26.67
CA ILE A 365 9.64 -5.72 26.81
C ILE A 365 11.16 -5.75 26.68
N ASP A 366 11.72 -5.01 25.71
CA ASP A 366 13.16 -5.03 25.41
C ASP A 366 14.02 -4.72 26.64
N PRO A 367 13.72 -3.73 27.51
CA PRO A 367 14.53 -3.48 28.71
C PRO A 367 14.57 -4.68 29.69
N GLN A 368 13.49 -5.46 29.76
CA GLN A 368 13.44 -6.67 30.59
C GLN A 368 14.29 -7.80 29.97
N LEU A 369 14.21 -7.97 28.66
CA LEU A 369 15.04 -8.92 27.91
C LEU A 369 16.53 -8.56 27.97
N GLU A 370 16.88 -7.28 27.85
CA GLU A 370 18.25 -6.78 27.98
C GLU A 370 18.83 -7.09 29.37
N LYS A 371 18.04 -6.89 30.43
CA LYS A 371 18.44 -7.23 31.79
C LYS A 371 18.72 -8.73 31.95
N ILE A 372 17.87 -9.59 31.40
CA ILE A 372 18.08 -11.05 31.42
C ILE A 372 19.32 -11.42 30.59
N ALA A 373 19.47 -10.85 29.39
CA ALA A 373 20.62 -11.10 28.54
C ALA A 373 21.94 -10.68 29.21
N ALA A 374 21.96 -9.56 29.93
CA ALA A 374 23.12 -9.07 30.68
C ALA A 374 23.47 -9.93 31.91
N SER A 375 22.48 -10.63 32.49
CA SER A 375 22.70 -11.48 33.66
C SER A 375 23.48 -12.78 33.36
N GLY A 376 23.62 -13.15 32.09
CA GLY A 376 24.28 -14.39 31.67
C GLY A 376 23.45 -15.65 31.93
N GLY A 377 24.09 -16.82 31.86
CA GLY A 377 23.45 -18.11 32.09
C GLY A 377 22.62 -18.64 30.91
N GLU A 378 21.85 -19.71 31.16
CA GLU A 378 21.12 -20.46 30.12
C GLU A 378 20.08 -19.61 29.37
N ASN A 379 19.50 -18.63 30.05
CA ASN A 379 18.44 -17.78 29.51
C ASN A 379 18.94 -16.58 28.69
N ALA A 380 20.23 -16.23 28.77
CA ALA A 380 20.75 -15.01 28.13
C ALA A 380 20.67 -15.06 26.59
N ALA A 381 21.03 -16.20 25.99
CA ALA A 381 20.96 -16.37 24.54
C ALA A 381 19.51 -16.31 24.03
N LYS A 382 18.58 -16.91 24.79
CA LYS A 382 17.14 -16.86 24.48
C LYS A 382 16.64 -15.42 24.54
N ALA A 383 16.89 -14.70 25.62
CA ALA A 383 16.45 -13.31 25.77
C ALA A 383 16.99 -12.39 24.65
N LYS A 384 18.28 -12.50 24.33
CA LYS A 384 18.89 -11.74 23.22
C LYS A 384 18.25 -12.03 21.87
N SER A 385 17.80 -13.26 21.65
CA SER A 385 17.16 -13.65 20.38
C SER A 385 15.77 -13.05 20.18
N LEU A 386 15.12 -12.58 21.25
CA LEU A 386 13.75 -12.04 21.26
C LEU A 386 13.68 -10.51 21.11
N LEU A 387 14.78 -9.79 21.33
CA LEU A 387 14.85 -8.33 21.25
C LEU A 387 14.28 -7.80 19.93
N GLY A 388 13.35 -6.86 20.02
CA GLY A 388 12.70 -6.22 18.86
C GLY A 388 11.81 -7.14 18.01
N LYS A 389 11.47 -8.34 18.48
CA LYS A 389 10.67 -9.31 17.70
C LYS A 389 9.30 -9.61 18.28
N ILE A 390 9.06 -9.27 19.55
CA ILE A 390 7.84 -9.68 20.24
C ILE A 390 6.61 -8.96 19.69
N ALA A 391 6.68 -7.65 19.42
CA ALA A 391 5.55 -6.93 18.83
C ALA A 391 5.14 -7.51 17.47
N ILE A 392 6.11 -7.86 16.62
CA ILE A 392 5.87 -8.46 15.30
C ILE A 392 5.28 -9.86 15.47
N ALA A 393 5.83 -10.69 16.36
CA ALA A 393 5.30 -12.03 16.63
C ALA A 393 3.83 -11.96 17.11
N ASN A 394 3.53 -11.02 18.00
CA ASN A 394 2.19 -10.78 18.50
C ASN A 394 1.23 -10.30 17.39
N ALA A 395 1.66 -9.37 16.54
CA ALA A 395 0.88 -8.91 15.39
C ALA A 395 0.59 -10.01 14.37
N LYS A 396 1.56 -10.91 14.13
CA LYS A 396 1.33 -12.10 13.29
C LYS A 396 0.28 -13.01 13.89
N MET A 397 0.24 -13.17 15.22
CA MET A 397 -0.79 -13.96 15.89
C MET A 397 -2.16 -13.28 15.85
N SER A 398 -2.25 -11.95 15.95
CA SER A 398 -3.53 -11.25 15.78
C SER A 398 -4.07 -11.43 14.35
N TYR A 399 -3.21 -11.47 13.34
CA TYR A 399 -3.62 -11.80 11.98
C TYR A 399 -4.15 -13.24 11.83
N GLN A 400 -3.63 -14.20 12.59
CA GLN A 400 -4.20 -15.55 12.61
C GLN A 400 -5.60 -15.58 13.25
N ILE A 401 -5.85 -14.76 14.28
CA ILE A 401 -7.19 -14.58 14.86
C ILE A 401 -8.13 -13.93 13.85
N TYR A 402 -7.67 -12.93 13.10
CA TYR A 402 -8.42 -12.33 11.99
C TYR A 402 -8.89 -13.41 11.01
N LYS A 403 -7.94 -14.25 10.53
CA LYS A 403 -8.26 -15.32 9.58
C LYS A 403 -9.23 -16.34 10.17
N GLU A 404 -9.11 -16.68 11.44
CA GLU A 404 -10.05 -17.57 12.14
C GLU A 404 -11.45 -16.95 12.13
N VAL A 405 -11.62 -15.78 12.75
CA VAL A 405 -12.92 -15.14 12.98
C VAL A 405 -13.65 -14.81 11.69
N PHE A 406 -12.96 -14.25 10.68
CA PHE A 406 -13.61 -13.81 9.44
C PHE A 406 -13.79 -14.95 8.42
N ASN A 407 -13.28 -16.15 8.67
CA ASN A 407 -13.60 -17.34 7.88
C ASN A 407 -14.68 -18.24 8.52
N GLU A 408 -15.11 -17.93 9.74
CA GLU A 408 -16.18 -18.66 10.43
C GLU A 408 -17.56 -18.51 9.74
N PRO A 409 -18.44 -19.52 9.85
CA PRO A 409 -19.80 -19.45 9.30
C PRO A 409 -20.60 -18.22 9.77
N ARG A 410 -20.36 -17.78 11.01
CA ARG A 410 -21.01 -16.60 11.61
C ARG A 410 -20.78 -15.34 10.77
N PHE A 411 -19.53 -15.06 10.41
CA PHE A 411 -19.21 -13.90 9.59
C PHE A 411 -19.55 -14.12 8.11
N LYS A 412 -19.31 -15.31 7.54
CA LYS A 412 -19.66 -15.61 6.14
C LYS A 412 -21.13 -15.32 5.82
N THR A 413 -22.02 -15.62 6.75
CA THR A 413 -23.46 -15.30 6.64
C THR A 413 -23.75 -13.79 6.52
N LEU A 414 -22.92 -12.93 7.11
CA LEU A 414 -23.00 -11.48 6.96
C LEU A 414 -22.32 -11.01 5.67
N ALA A 415 -21.19 -11.62 5.31
CA ALA A 415 -20.45 -11.32 4.09
C ALA A 415 -21.29 -11.59 2.84
N ASP A 416 -22.09 -12.67 2.83
CA ASP A 416 -23.07 -12.99 1.77
C ASP A 416 -24.14 -11.89 1.59
N ARG A 417 -24.30 -11.01 2.58
CA ARG A 417 -25.20 -9.85 2.57
C ARG A 417 -24.45 -8.52 2.41
N GLY A 418 -23.18 -8.56 2.01
CA GLY A 418 -22.36 -7.41 1.70
C GLY A 418 -21.49 -6.89 2.85
N ALA A 419 -21.50 -7.53 4.03
CA ALA A 419 -20.63 -7.08 5.12
C ALA A 419 -19.14 -7.14 4.73
N GLN A 420 -18.43 -6.05 5.02
CA GLN A 420 -16.97 -6.02 4.90
C GLN A 420 -16.32 -6.68 6.13
N VAL A 421 -15.09 -7.17 5.97
CA VAL A 421 -14.27 -7.61 7.11
C VAL A 421 -13.78 -6.41 7.91
N GLN A 422 -13.63 -6.54 9.24
CA GLN A 422 -12.89 -5.55 10.02
C GLN A 422 -11.39 -5.83 9.81
N ARG A 423 -10.72 -4.96 9.04
CA ARG A 423 -9.29 -5.11 8.73
C ARG A 423 -8.45 -4.81 9.96
N LEU A 424 -7.37 -5.58 10.15
CA LEU A 424 -6.31 -5.18 11.09
C LEU A 424 -5.60 -3.95 10.57
N LEU A 425 -5.36 -2.98 11.46
CA LEU A 425 -4.58 -1.79 11.17
C LEU A 425 -3.35 -1.79 12.07
N TRP A 426 -2.16 -1.85 11.48
CA TRP A 426 -0.91 -1.76 12.22
C TRP A 426 -0.65 -0.30 12.61
N ALA A 427 -0.59 -0.04 13.91
CA ALA A 427 -0.41 1.30 14.48
C ALA A 427 0.88 1.39 15.29
N SER A 428 1.36 2.61 15.53
CA SER A 428 2.64 2.85 16.21
C SER A 428 3.78 2.08 15.53
N THR A 429 3.89 2.21 14.21
CA THR A 429 4.80 1.47 13.33
C THR A 429 6.12 2.18 13.06
N GLY A 430 6.37 3.31 13.73
CA GLY A 430 7.69 3.94 13.74
C GLY A 430 8.61 3.31 14.79
N THR A 431 9.74 2.77 14.34
CA THR A 431 10.78 2.17 15.18
C THR A 431 11.30 3.15 16.24
N LYS A 432 11.47 2.67 17.48
CA LYS A 432 11.92 3.50 18.62
C LYS A 432 13.36 3.24 19.05
N ASN A 433 13.91 2.08 18.68
CA ASN A 433 15.29 1.72 18.94
C ASN A 433 16.13 1.98 17.68
N PRO A 434 17.13 2.89 17.71
CA PRO A 434 17.96 3.20 16.55
C PRO A 434 18.84 2.03 16.08
N ALA A 435 18.98 0.97 16.88
CA ALA A 435 19.67 -0.26 16.47
C ALA A 435 18.83 -1.15 15.54
N TYR A 436 17.52 -0.91 15.45
CA TYR A 436 16.63 -1.64 14.55
C TYR A 436 16.39 -0.85 13.28
N SER A 437 16.01 -1.54 12.20
CA SER A 437 15.58 -0.88 10.97
C SER A 437 14.39 0.04 11.24
N ASP A 438 14.45 1.26 10.74
CA ASP A 438 13.40 2.28 10.79
C ASP A 438 12.12 1.89 10.03
N VAL A 439 12.20 0.89 9.14
CA VAL A 439 11.08 0.33 8.37
C VAL A 439 10.62 -1.06 8.84
N MET A 440 11.19 -1.59 9.93
CA MET A 440 11.00 -2.99 10.36
C MET A 440 9.54 -3.43 10.48
N TYR A 441 8.67 -2.58 11.03
CA TYR A 441 7.28 -2.94 11.29
C TYR A 441 6.44 -2.94 10.01
N ILE A 442 6.68 -1.99 9.09
CA ILE A 442 5.99 -2.00 7.79
C ILE A 442 6.45 -3.25 7.03
N GLU A 443 7.75 -3.47 6.90
CA GLU A 443 8.29 -4.48 6.01
C GLU A 443 7.89 -5.92 6.38
N THR A 444 7.76 -6.20 7.67
CA THR A 444 7.45 -7.54 8.19
C THR A 444 5.95 -7.86 8.26
N LEU A 445 5.09 -6.85 8.17
CA LEU A 445 3.64 -6.98 8.38
C LEU A 445 2.79 -6.71 7.14
N ILE A 446 3.41 -6.59 5.97
CA ILE A 446 2.70 -6.53 4.68
C ILE A 446 1.98 -7.86 4.44
N GLY A 447 0.67 -7.79 4.23
CA GLY A 447 -0.20 -8.93 3.91
C GLY A 447 -1.63 -8.51 3.57
N PRO A 448 -2.44 -9.44 3.05
CA PRO A 448 -3.76 -9.12 2.51
C PRO A 448 -4.77 -8.70 3.58
N ASP A 449 -5.69 -7.83 3.19
CA ASP A 449 -6.79 -7.30 4.02
C ASP A 449 -6.31 -6.60 5.30
N THR A 450 -5.19 -5.87 5.19
CA THR A 450 -4.63 -5.09 6.30
C THR A 450 -4.45 -3.63 5.95
N VAL A 451 -4.30 -2.81 6.96
CA VAL A 451 -3.93 -1.40 6.86
C VAL A 451 -2.67 -1.17 7.69
N ASN A 452 -1.80 -0.25 7.28
CA ASN A 452 -0.71 0.24 8.12
C ASN A 452 -0.82 1.76 8.20
N THR A 453 -0.99 2.31 9.41
CA THR A 453 -0.93 3.77 9.60
C THR A 453 0.46 4.16 10.05
N VAL A 454 1.13 4.99 9.24
CA VAL A 454 2.56 5.26 9.38
C VAL A 454 2.80 6.74 9.70
N PRO A 455 3.71 7.05 10.64
CA PRO A 455 4.19 8.42 10.82
C PRO A 455 4.88 8.92 9.55
N LEU A 456 4.88 10.24 9.33
CA LEU A 456 5.47 10.86 8.14
C LEU A 456 6.93 10.48 7.92
N GLU A 457 7.74 10.40 8.98
CA GLU A 457 9.15 10.02 8.85
C GLU A 457 9.34 8.56 8.42
N THR A 458 8.52 7.65 8.95
CA THR A 458 8.54 6.24 8.54
C THR A 458 8.03 6.07 7.10
N LEU A 459 7.04 6.88 6.68
CA LEU A 459 6.56 6.91 5.30
C LEU A 459 7.70 7.29 4.34
N LYS A 460 8.46 8.36 4.66
CA LYS A 460 9.62 8.80 3.86
C LYS A 460 10.74 7.75 3.84
N ALA A 461 11.06 7.15 4.99
CA ALA A 461 12.06 6.08 5.07
C ALA A 461 11.67 4.88 4.19
N TYR A 462 10.41 4.45 4.25
CA TYR A 462 9.94 3.34 3.44
C TYR A 462 9.94 3.68 1.94
N GLN A 463 9.63 4.92 1.57
CA GLN A 463 9.74 5.36 0.18
C GLN A 463 11.19 5.27 -0.34
N ASP A 464 12.17 5.63 0.48
CA ASP A 464 13.59 5.68 0.12
C ASP A 464 14.18 4.27 -0.06
N HIS A 465 13.96 3.36 0.89
CA HIS A 465 14.66 2.07 0.92
C HIS A 465 13.79 0.85 1.31
N GLY A 466 12.46 0.99 1.35
CA GLY A 466 11.56 -0.10 1.70
C GLY A 466 11.53 -1.23 0.65
N GLN A 467 11.41 -2.47 1.13
CA GLN A 467 11.35 -3.66 0.26
C GLN A 467 9.98 -4.34 0.32
N PRO A 468 9.04 -3.98 -0.58
CA PRO A 468 7.66 -4.46 -0.51
C PRO A 468 7.58 -5.94 -0.92
N ALA A 469 7.18 -6.79 0.03
CA ALA A 469 6.87 -8.20 -0.15
C ALA A 469 5.87 -8.65 0.93
N SER A 470 5.05 -9.66 0.63
CA SER A 470 4.10 -10.24 1.60
C SER A 470 4.83 -11.11 2.62
N ARG A 471 5.02 -10.60 3.84
CA ARG A 471 5.77 -11.28 4.92
C ARG A 471 4.96 -11.57 6.19
N LEU A 472 3.71 -11.13 6.22
CA LEU A 472 2.84 -11.25 7.41
C LEU A 472 2.66 -12.70 7.88
N GLU A 473 2.62 -13.66 6.96
CA GLU A 473 2.45 -15.09 7.27
C GLU A 473 3.77 -15.89 7.24
N GLU A 474 4.92 -15.24 7.05
CA GLU A 474 6.22 -15.92 7.13
C GLU A 474 6.57 -16.22 8.60
N GLY A 475 7.18 -17.37 8.87
CA GLY A 475 7.75 -17.68 10.19
C GLY A 475 6.75 -17.74 11.35
N LEU A 476 5.52 -18.24 11.11
CA LEU A 476 4.47 -18.31 12.14
C LEU A 476 4.82 -19.28 13.28
N THR A 477 5.49 -20.39 12.97
CA THR A 477 5.93 -21.37 13.98
C THR A 477 6.97 -20.74 14.90
N GLU A 478 7.92 -20.01 14.33
CA GLU A 478 8.95 -19.26 15.04
C GLU A 478 8.32 -18.15 15.89
N SER A 479 7.32 -17.44 15.35
CA SER A 479 6.59 -16.40 16.09
C SER A 479 5.88 -16.98 17.33
N ARG A 480 5.19 -18.12 17.20
CA ARG A 480 4.58 -18.82 18.35
C ARG A 480 5.64 -19.26 19.36
N LYS A 481 6.77 -19.79 18.88
CA LYS A 481 7.88 -20.18 19.73
C LYS A 481 8.46 -18.99 20.49
N MET A 482 8.63 -17.83 19.85
CA MET A 482 9.12 -16.61 20.50
C MET A 482 8.21 -16.16 21.64
N LEU A 483 6.89 -16.22 21.45
CA LEU A 483 5.92 -15.87 22.49
C LEU A 483 5.96 -16.87 23.66
N SER A 484 6.07 -18.17 23.38
CA SER A 484 6.24 -19.19 24.42
C SER A 484 7.60 -19.08 25.14
N ASP A 485 8.65 -18.72 24.40
CA ASP A 485 9.98 -18.49 24.98
C ASP A 485 9.99 -17.27 25.90
N LEU A 486 9.26 -16.20 25.54
CA LEU A 486 9.09 -15.03 26.38
C LEU A 486 8.44 -15.38 27.73
N ASP A 487 7.37 -16.19 27.71
CA ASP A 487 6.72 -16.69 28.91
C ASP A 487 7.67 -17.56 29.76
N SER A 488 8.49 -18.41 29.12
CA SER A 488 9.51 -19.20 29.82
C SER A 488 10.61 -18.37 30.51
N LEU A 489 10.77 -17.10 30.11
CA LEU A 489 11.66 -16.14 30.75
C LEU A 489 10.98 -15.37 31.91
N GLY A 490 9.72 -15.68 32.21
CA GLY A 490 8.92 -15.02 33.24
C GLY A 490 8.37 -13.66 32.82
N ILE A 491 8.34 -13.34 31.52
CA ILE A 491 7.78 -12.09 31.00
C ILE A 491 6.38 -12.39 30.44
N ASN A 492 5.35 -11.95 31.17
CA ASN A 492 3.96 -12.16 30.80
C ASN A 492 3.48 -11.08 29.80
N LEU A 493 3.29 -11.47 28.53
CA LEU A 493 2.84 -10.55 27.48
C LEU A 493 1.40 -10.05 27.71
N ASP A 494 0.51 -10.89 28.24
CA ASP A 494 -0.89 -10.51 28.46
C ASP A 494 -0.99 -9.42 29.55
N GLU A 495 -0.23 -9.56 30.63
CA GLU A 495 -0.13 -8.52 31.67
C GLU A 495 0.45 -7.20 31.09
N ILE A 496 1.51 -7.29 30.30
CA ILE A 496 2.14 -6.11 29.68
C ILE A 496 1.19 -5.42 28.71
N THR A 497 0.48 -6.17 27.87
CA THR A 497 -0.47 -5.60 26.91
C THR A 497 -1.70 -5.02 27.59
N HIS A 498 -2.16 -5.61 28.70
CA HIS A 498 -3.20 -5.01 29.54
C HIS A 498 -2.74 -3.69 30.18
N ASN A 499 -1.54 -3.66 30.75
CA ASN A 499 -0.97 -2.42 31.31
C ASN A 499 -0.78 -1.34 30.24
N LEU A 500 -0.37 -1.70 29.03
CA LEU A 500 -0.28 -0.79 27.89
C LEU A 500 -1.63 -0.21 27.46
N GLU A 501 -2.71 -0.98 27.57
CA GLU A 501 -4.08 -0.49 27.33
C GLU A 501 -4.46 0.58 28.37
N VAL A 502 -4.29 0.26 29.66
CA VAL A 502 -4.62 1.16 30.77
C VAL A 502 -3.77 2.44 30.74
N GLU A 503 -2.44 2.30 30.64
CA GLU A 503 -1.53 3.45 30.49
C GLU A 503 -1.76 4.19 29.18
N GLY A 504 -2.20 3.48 28.13
CA GLY A 504 -2.52 4.04 26.83
C GLY A 504 -3.59 5.12 26.94
N VAL A 505 -4.68 4.84 27.66
CA VAL A 505 -5.73 5.82 27.94
C VAL A 505 -5.16 7.06 28.65
N ASP A 506 -4.37 6.87 29.70
CA ASP A 506 -3.79 7.99 30.46
C ASP A 506 -2.76 8.79 29.66
N LYS A 507 -1.99 8.13 28.79
CA LYS A 507 -1.04 8.77 27.88
C LYS A 507 -1.74 9.60 26.79
N PHE A 508 -3.02 9.38 26.50
CA PHE A 508 -3.82 10.21 25.59
C PHE A 508 -4.49 11.39 26.31
N ASN A 509 -4.86 11.22 27.59
CA ASN A 509 -5.40 12.31 28.42
C ASN A 509 -4.41 13.49 28.56
N LYS A 510 -3.10 13.21 28.64
CA LYS A 510 -2.07 14.25 28.81
C LYS A 510 -1.92 15.18 27.60
N PRO A 511 -1.71 14.68 26.35
CA PRO A 511 -1.70 15.54 25.15
C PRO A 511 -3.01 16.30 24.96
N PHE A 512 -4.15 15.65 25.23
CA PHE A 512 -5.45 16.32 25.11
C PHE A 512 -5.60 17.47 26.12
N ALA A 513 -5.21 17.27 27.39
CA ALA A 513 -5.20 18.35 28.38
C ALA A 513 -4.31 19.52 27.94
N LYS A 514 -3.12 19.23 27.42
CA LYS A 514 -2.19 20.25 26.89
C LYS A 514 -2.77 21.00 25.69
N LEU A 515 -3.43 20.30 24.77
CA LEU A 515 -4.13 20.90 23.65
C LEU A 515 -5.21 21.88 24.13
N MET A 516 -6.06 21.44 25.05
CA MET A 516 -7.14 22.26 25.59
C MET A 516 -6.62 23.47 26.36
N GLU A 517 -5.53 23.32 27.13
CA GLU A 517 -4.85 24.42 27.80
C GLU A 517 -4.26 25.42 26.79
N ALA A 518 -3.56 24.95 25.77
CA ALA A 518 -2.99 25.79 24.73
C ALA A 518 -4.08 26.57 23.97
N LEU A 519 -5.21 25.92 23.68
CA LEU A 519 -6.34 26.55 23.02
C LEU A 519 -7.06 27.56 23.92
N GLU A 520 -7.23 27.27 25.21
CA GLU A 520 -7.78 28.24 26.18
C GLU A 520 -6.87 29.47 26.32
N ASN A 521 -5.55 29.30 26.30
CA ASN A 521 -4.61 30.42 26.32
C ASN A 521 -4.75 31.28 25.06
N LYS A 522 -4.79 30.67 23.86
CA LYS A 522 -5.04 31.38 22.59
C LYS A 522 -6.40 32.09 22.58
N ARG A 523 -7.43 31.47 23.17
CA ARG A 523 -8.77 32.08 23.33
C ARG A 523 -8.72 33.31 24.24
N LYS A 524 -8.04 33.23 25.39
CA LYS A 524 -7.86 34.38 26.30
C LYS A 524 -7.08 35.52 25.65
N GLU A 525 -6.02 35.21 24.91
CA GLU A 525 -5.24 36.19 24.13
C GLU A 525 -6.07 36.87 23.05
N ALA A 526 -6.92 36.11 22.33
CA ALA A 526 -7.82 36.68 21.34
C ALA A 526 -8.92 37.55 21.98
N LEU A 527 -9.44 37.18 23.15
CA LEU A 527 -10.41 37.99 23.90
C LEU A 527 -9.83 39.33 24.38
N SER A 528 -8.54 39.37 24.72
CA SER A 528 -7.89 40.62 25.14
C SER A 528 -7.60 41.58 23.97
N THR A 529 -7.58 41.09 22.73
CA THR A 529 -7.41 41.91 21.51
C THR A 529 -8.72 42.35 20.86
N VAL A 530 -9.87 41.81 21.31
CA VAL A 530 -11.22 42.15 20.83
C VAL A 530 -11.90 43.24 21.69
N LYS A 531 -11.36 43.52 22.89
CA LYS A 531 -11.71 44.70 23.70
C LYS A 531 -10.94 45.92 23.22
#